data_AF-A0A1Y3EVH1-F1
#
_entry.id   AF-A0A1Y3EVH1-F1
#
_cell.length_a   1.000
_cell.length_b   1.000
_cell.length_c   1.000
_cell.angle_alpha   90.00
_cell.angle_beta   90.00
_cell.angle_gamma   90.00
#
_symmetry.space_group_name_H-M   'P 1'
#
loop_
_entity.id
_entity.type
_entity.pdbx_description
1 polymer ?
#
loop_
_entity_poly.entity_id
_entity_poly.type
_entity_poly.pdbx_seq_one_letter_code
_entity_poly.pdbx_strand_id
1 'polypeptide(L)'
;MGRRPARCYRYCKNKPYPKSRFCRGVPDPKIRIFDLGRKKATVDEMPLCVHLVSDEFEQISSEALEAARICCNKYLTKYCGKDTFHVRIRVHPFHVIRINKMLSCAGADRLQTGMRGAFGKPQGTVARVNIGQVLMSIRAKDQHRAQCIEALRRSKYKFPGRQHIVVSKKWGFTKYDRDVYEKWRSEGRLIPDGSNVKYINGHGPLEQWKKFPIEMAFCTKVKFIELRLDQTKFNVGFEGYKLSTGCLRSKSFPTPVPLLSVLPGASQVCYETLKLFAKHNALHHDHWDYEHAVFVLVANSGTIFCVSSLEAALTEFTFTSVAKLEVKLSDMRFNVSVSFPSPDMAIIADGIGSLLVYHTDARYLQREWTLVFTSKFADLIEGSFIIVDSKTQLDASGKRTIDCLLRYLIMAPEGCAKQATSSTYSMLNFPGILWVTLREENENWTIARTRKLLGEGGTIDYCYLSREWDAICLISTCPFQFEHDSSKPVNPHRPFDCIPRPISQIRYIWSQNPERVIFRLDIGLQTPTSKSDVLVIIEKSWILVKSAASSAIYLRGKLFSDVNVENCSFIVVDGEVIVQLEKSTPGKVVD
;
A
#
# COMPACT_ATOMS: atom_id res chain seq x y z
N MET A 1 22.96 40.06 47.53
CA MET A 1 21.53 40.44 47.53
C MET A 1 20.69 39.27 47.06
N GLY A 2 19.64 38.94 47.80
CA GLY A 2 18.67 37.90 47.43
C GLY A 2 17.84 38.26 46.20
N ARG A 3 17.02 37.31 45.75
CA ARG A 3 16.11 37.49 44.62
C ARG A 3 15.00 38.50 44.98
N ARG A 4 14.67 39.41 44.07
CA ARG A 4 13.54 40.34 44.26
C ARG A 4 12.21 39.59 44.31
N PRO A 5 11.21 40.08 45.08
CA PRO A 5 9.87 39.54 45.06
C PRO A 5 9.27 39.49 43.65
N ALA A 6 8.59 38.39 43.32
CA ALA A 6 8.06 38.16 41.96
C ALA A 6 7.01 39.21 41.52
N ARG A 7 6.37 39.92 42.47
CA ARG A 7 5.44 41.03 42.18
C ARG A 7 6.05 42.12 41.29
N CYS A 8 7.36 42.33 41.36
CA CYS A 8 8.07 43.31 40.52
C CYS A 8 8.05 42.95 39.03
N TYR A 9 7.95 41.66 38.71
CA TYR A 9 8.08 41.12 37.36
C TYR A 9 6.81 40.42 36.86
N ARG A 10 5.69 40.47 37.61
CA ARG A 10 4.47 39.73 37.27
C ARG A 10 3.89 40.11 35.91
N TYR A 11 3.87 41.40 35.57
CA TYR A 11 3.16 41.88 34.37
C TYR A 11 4.06 41.98 33.14
N CYS A 12 3.49 41.65 31.99
CA CYS A 12 4.12 41.73 30.66
C CYS A 12 4.23 43.18 30.14
N LYS A 13 4.98 44.05 30.83
CA LYS A 13 5.06 45.49 30.50
C LYS A 13 6.01 45.85 29.35
N ASN A 14 7.11 45.11 29.21
CA ASN A 14 8.18 45.44 28.25
C ASN A 14 8.07 44.63 26.96
N LYS A 15 8.74 45.08 25.90
CA LYS A 15 8.96 44.28 24.68
C LYS A 15 9.73 42.99 25.02
N PRO A 16 9.49 41.87 24.31
CA PRO A 16 10.24 40.63 24.51
C PRO A 16 11.75 40.86 24.37
N TYR A 17 12.49 40.53 25.42
CA TYR A 17 13.94 40.66 25.49
C TYR A 17 14.60 39.29 25.75
N PRO A 18 14.88 38.50 24.70
CA PRO A 18 15.47 37.17 24.84
C PRO A 18 17.00 37.19 24.97
N LYS A 19 17.57 36.09 25.48
CA LYS A 19 19.00 35.81 25.36
C LYS A 19 19.38 35.83 23.88
N SER A 20 20.36 36.64 23.51
CA SER A 20 20.73 36.89 22.12
C SER A 20 22.15 37.45 22.02
N ARG A 21 22.65 37.67 20.79
CA ARG A 21 23.95 38.34 20.56
C ARG A 21 24.06 39.73 21.21
N PHE A 22 22.91 40.37 21.44
CA PHE A 22 22.78 41.69 22.07
C PHE A 22 22.51 41.63 23.58
N CYS A 23 22.01 40.50 24.08
CA CYS A 23 21.75 40.26 25.50
C CYS A 23 22.62 39.10 26.00
N ARG A 24 23.86 39.45 26.37
CA ARG A 24 24.88 38.52 26.88
C ARG A 24 24.90 38.48 28.41
N GLY A 25 25.55 37.47 28.99
CA GLY A 25 25.65 37.33 30.46
C GLY A 25 24.33 37.00 31.15
N VAL A 26 23.37 36.42 30.42
CA VAL A 26 22.09 35.97 30.95
C VAL A 26 22.29 34.71 31.79
N PRO A 27 21.83 34.67 33.06
CA PRO A 27 21.91 33.46 33.87
C PRO A 27 21.01 32.36 33.31
N ASP A 28 21.41 31.11 33.51
CA ASP A 28 20.62 29.96 33.07
C ASP A 28 19.30 29.86 33.83
N PRO A 29 18.21 29.43 33.16
CA PRO A 29 16.93 29.23 33.82
C PRO A 29 17.03 28.16 34.92
N LYS A 30 16.25 28.34 36.00
CA LYS A 30 16.23 27.37 37.11
C LYS A 30 15.61 26.04 36.70
N ILE A 31 14.55 26.07 35.90
CA ILE A 31 14.00 24.89 35.25
C ILE A 31 14.93 24.43 34.13
N ARG A 32 15.38 23.17 34.23
CA ARG A 32 16.25 22.53 33.22
C ARG A 32 15.58 21.35 32.51
N ILE A 33 14.59 20.73 33.15
CA ILE A 33 13.91 19.53 32.65
C ILE A 33 12.44 19.87 32.43
N PHE A 34 11.97 19.70 31.19
CA PHE A 34 10.60 20.03 30.79
C PHE A 34 9.69 18.80 30.71
N ASP A 35 10.26 17.59 30.53
CA ASP A 35 9.52 16.33 30.41
C ASP A 35 9.89 15.37 31.56
N LEU A 36 8.88 14.79 32.22
CA LEU A 36 9.02 13.93 33.41
C LEU A 36 8.17 12.67 33.32
N GLY A 37 8.49 11.67 34.14
CA GLY A 37 7.86 10.35 34.09
C GLY A 37 8.34 9.55 32.88
N ARG A 38 7.49 8.68 32.34
CA ARG A 38 7.84 7.78 31.23
C ARG A 38 7.68 8.48 29.87
N LYS A 39 8.60 9.41 29.56
CA LYS A 39 8.63 10.17 28.30
C LYS A 39 8.77 9.32 27.03
N LYS A 40 9.33 8.11 27.15
CA LYS A 40 9.47 7.12 26.07
C LYS A 40 8.20 6.28 25.85
N ALA A 41 7.19 6.40 26.71
CA ALA A 41 5.93 5.68 26.51
C ALA A 41 5.34 6.04 25.15
N THR A 42 4.81 5.03 24.46
CA THR A 42 4.16 5.23 23.18
C THR A 42 2.92 6.11 23.34
N VAL A 43 2.46 6.69 22.23
CA VAL A 43 1.27 7.54 22.19
C VAL A 43 -0.01 6.80 22.59
N ASP A 44 -0.09 5.49 22.32
CA ASP A 44 -1.28 4.67 22.59
C ASP A 44 -1.44 4.29 24.07
N GLU A 45 -0.35 4.29 24.84
CA GLU A 45 -0.37 3.86 26.25
C GLU A 45 -1.05 4.86 27.20
N MET A 46 -1.14 6.13 26.81
CA MET A 46 -1.54 7.24 27.70
C MET A 46 -2.60 8.15 27.04
N PRO A 47 -3.87 7.72 26.97
CA PRO A 47 -4.96 8.46 26.32
C PRO A 47 -5.43 9.69 27.10
N LEU A 48 -5.34 9.67 28.43
CA LEU A 48 -5.79 10.78 29.26
C LEU A 48 -4.88 11.99 29.08
N CYS A 49 -5.46 13.18 29.00
CA CYS A 49 -4.72 14.43 29.03
C CYS A 49 -5.40 15.47 29.91
N VAL A 50 -4.64 16.04 30.85
CA VAL A 50 -5.11 17.10 31.75
C VAL A 50 -4.13 18.28 31.66
N HIS A 51 -4.69 19.47 31.51
CA HIS A 51 -3.95 20.72 31.33
C HIS A 51 -4.15 21.64 32.53
N LEU A 52 -3.08 22.36 32.89
CA LEU A 52 -3.15 23.54 33.73
C LEU A 52 -3.00 24.76 32.83
N VAL A 53 -4.01 25.63 32.82
CA VAL A 53 -4.15 26.75 31.89
C VAL A 53 -4.12 28.06 32.66
N SER A 54 -3.40 29.05 32.14
CA SER A 54 -3.39 30.40 32.69
C SER A 54 -4.64 31.16 32.31
N ASP A 55 -5.23 31.88 33.27
CA ASP A 55 -6.37 32.77 33.05
C ASP A 55 -5.95 34.26 33.07
N GLU A 56 -4.64 34.51 33.14
CA GLU A 56 -4.07 35.84 33.20
C GLU A 56 -2.95 36.04 32.17
N PHE A 57 -2.79 37.30 31.72
CA PHE A 57 -1.66 37.75 30.92
C PHE A 57 -0.52 38.21 31.83
N GLU A 58 0.47 37.34 32.06
CA GLU A 58 1.51 37.55 33.05
C GLU A 58 2.86 36.91 32.67
N GLN A 59 3.85 37.10 33.53
CA GLN A 59 5.17 36.49 33.44
C GLN A 59 5.35 35.49 34.59
N ILE A 60 5.66 34.25 34.24
CA ILE A 60 5.93 33.18 35.18
C ILE A 60 7.44 32.98 35.28
N SER A 61 8.00 33.04 36.49
CA SER A 61 9.43 32.92 36.68
C SER A 61 9.93 31.48 36.47
N SER A 62 11.18 31.33 36.02
CA SER A 62 11.81 30.02 35.81
C SER A 62 11.83 29.16 37.08
N GLU A 63 11.94 29.80 38.25
CA GLU A 63 11.90 29.15 39.55
C GLU A 63 10.49 28.70 39.94
N ALA A 64 9.45 29.47 39.59
CA ALA A 64 8.07 29.07 39.80
C ALA A 64 7.71 27.84 38.97
N LEU A 65 8.19 27.79 37.71
CA LEU A 65 8.06 26.60 36.86
C LEU A 65 8.75 25.39 37.46
N GLU A 66 9.97 25.54 37.98
CA GLU A 66 10.69 24.44 38.64
C GLU A 66 10.00 23.97 39.92
N ALA A 67 9.48 24.89 40.74
CA ALA A 67 8.74 24.55 41.95
C ALA A 67 7.43 23.79 41.62
N ALA A 68 6.68 24.23 40.61
CA ALA A 68 5.48 23.58 40.13
C ALA A 68 5.78 22.18 39.55
N ARG A 69 6.89 22.05 38.81
CA ARG A 69 7.39 20.78 38.27
C ARG A 69 7.64 19.75 39.35
N ILE A 70 8.43 20.13 40.37
CA ILE A 70 8.79 19.25 41.49
C ILE A 70 7.54 18.84 42.26
N CYS A 71 6.65 19.79 42.52
CA CYS A 71 5.40 19.54 43.24
C CYS A 71 4.52 18.50 42.52
N CYS A 72 4.31 18.68 41.21
CA CYS A 72 3.54 17.76 40.37
C CYS A 72 4.16 16.36 40.38
N ASN A 73 5.47 16.28 40.11
CA ASN A 73 6.17 15.00 39.98
C ASN A 73 6.18 14.22 41.29
N LYS A 74 6.46 14.88 42.42
CA LYS A 74 6.50 14.24 43.74
C LYS A 74 5.14 13.63 44.10
N TYR A 75 4.04 14.30 43.77
CA TYR A 75 2.70 13.78 44.02
C TYR A 75 2.40 12.56 43.14
N LEU A 76 2.58 12.69 41.82
CA LEU A 76 2.26 11.60 40.88
C LEU A 76 3.13 10.37 41.08
N THR A 77 4.43 10.53 41.37
CA THR A 77 5.29 9.39 41.69
C THR A 77 4.83 8.64 42.93
N LYS A 78 4.33 9.34 43.95
CA LYS A 78 3.83 8.72 45.19
C LYS A 78 2.54 7.93 44.98
N TYR A 79 1.58 8.48 44.22
CA TYR A 79 0.22 7.91 44.13
C TYR A 79 -0.06 7.10 42.86
N CYS A 80 0.62 7.40 41.76
CA CYS A 80 0.42 6.70 40.47
C CYS A 80 1.62 5.81 40.10
N GLY A 81 2.79 6.00 40.71
CA GLY A 81 4.04 5.38 40.27
C GLY A 81 4.73 6.15 39.14
N LYS A 82 6.05 6.04 39.02
CA LYS A 82 6.87 6.84 38.09
C LYS A 82 6.58 6.56 36.61
N ASP A 83 6.16 5.35 36.28
CA ASP A 83 6.07 4.86 34.90
C ASP A 83 4.68 4.98 34.26
N THR A 84 3.69 5.48 35.00
CA THR A 84 2.28 5.53 34.59
C THR A 84 1.86 6.87 33.99
N PHE A 85 2.73 7.89 34.07
CA PHE A 85 2.42 9.24 33.61
C PHE A 85 3.59 9.85 32.82
N HIS A 86 3.25 10.88 32.05
CA HIS A 86 4.20 11.77 31.38
C HIS A 86 3.75 13.22 31.59
N VAL A 87 4.56 14.00 32.31
CA VAL A 87 4.32 15.45 32.52
C VAL A 87 5.19 16.24 31.57
N ARG A 88 4.61 17.24 30.90
CA ARG A 88 5.32 18.21 30.07
C ARG A 88 5.02 19.62 30.51
N ILE A 89 6.05 20.39 30.78
CA ILE A 89 5.95 21.85 30.93
C ILE A 89 5.96 22.45 29.53
N ARG A 90 4.89 23.17 29.19
CA ARG A 90 4.63 23.69 27.84
C ARG A 90 5.26 25.06 27.61
N VAL A 91 5.47 25.82 28.69
CA VAL A 91 6.03 27.17 28.63
C VAL A 91 7.53 27.18 28.89
N HIS A 92 8.27 27.94 28.10
CA HIS A 92 9.72 28.08 28.23
C HIS A 92 10.10 29.51 28.63
N PRO A 93 11.00 29.69 29.62
CA PRO A 93 11.37 31.01 30.12
C PRO A 93 12.41 31.68 29.22
N PHE A 94 12.01 32.18 28.06
CA PHE A 94 12.91 32.86 27.13
C PHE A 94 13.10 34.35 27.42
N HIS A 95 12.16 34.98 28.14
CA HIS A 95 12.23 36.40 28.41
C HIS A 95 13.19 36.69 29.56
N VAL A 96 14.13 37.61 29.37
CA VAL A 96 15.13 37.97 30.37
C VAL A 96 14.65 39.20 31.14
N ILE A 97 14.50 39.05 32.45
CA ILE A 97 14.24 40.17 33.35
C ILE A 97 15.55 40.85 33.75
N ARG A 98 15.49 42.17 33.84
CA ARG A 98 16.64 43.02 34.17
C ARG A 98 16.49 43.61 35.56
N ILE A 99 17.61 43.91 36.19
CA ILE A 99 17.67 44.62 37.45
C ILE A 99 18.74 45.72 37.37
N ASN A 100 18.34 46.95 37.68
CA ASN A 100 19.30 47.97 38.07
C ASN A 100 19.61 47.73 39.56
N LYS A 101 20.79 47.16 39.87
CA LYS A 101 21.16 46.80 41.24
C LYS A 101 21.56 48.06 41.99
N MET A 102 20.84 48.38 43.06
CA MET A 102 21.18 49.47 43.97
C MET A 102 22.01 48.94 45.14
N LEU A 103 23.07 49.65 45.53
CA LEU A 103 23.83 49.35 46.74
C LEU A 103 22.96 49.67 47.96
N SER A 104 22.91 48.76 48.92
CA SER A 104 22.14 48.90 50.16
C SER A 104 23.06 49.00 51.37
N CYS A 105 24.08 49.86 51.28
CA CYS A 105 24.99 50.20 52.37
C CYS A 105 24.89 51.69 52.72
N ALA A 106 25.28 52.07 53.94
CA ALA A 106 25.38 53.47 54.32
C ALA A 106 26.36 54.20 53.39
N GLY A 107 26.02 55.40 52.94
CA GLY A 107 26.83 56.17 51.98
C GLY A 107 26.78 55.67 50.53
N ALA A 108 25.85 54.77 50.17
CA ALA A 108 25.70 54.23 48.81
C ALA A 108 25.54 55.30 47.71
N ASP A 109 24.98 56.47 48.04
CA ASP A 109 24.80 57.60 47.12
C ASP A 109 26.14 58.09 46.54
N ARG A 110 27.23 57.98 47.30
CA ARG A 110 28.57 58.37 46.85
C ARG A 110 29.22 57.36 45.91
N LEU A 111 28.78 56.10 45.97
CA LEU A 111 29.42 54.95 45.30
C LEU A 111 28.62 54.43 44.10
N GLN A 112 27.42 54.95 43.87
CA GLN A 112 26.55 54.50 42.80
C GLN A 112 26.02 55.67 41.97
N THR A 113 25.89 55.47 40.66
CA THR A 113 25.35 56.47 39.72
C THR A 113 23.83 56.69 39.82
N GLY A 114 23.16 56.14 40.84
CA GLY A 114 21.71 56.20 40.99
C GLY A 114 20.95 55.73 39.74
N MET A 115 20.14 56.64 39.16
CA MET A 115 19.35 56.38 37.95
C MET A 115 20.04 56.79 36.64
N ARG A 116 21.25 57.34 36.69
CA ARG A 116 22.05 57.60 35.49
C ARG A 116 22.51 56.26 34.89
N GLY A 117 22.22 56.02 33.61
CA GLY A 117 22.52 54.75 32.95
C GLY A 117 21.73 53.56 33.50
N ALA A 118 20.45 53.76 33.89
CA ALA A 118 19.61 52.78 34.59
C ALA A 118 19.24 51.49 33.81
N PHE A 119 19.89 51.20 32.68
CA PHE A 119 19.67 49.97 31.95
C PHE A 119 20.19 48.78 32.76
N GLY A 120 19.26 48.01 33.34
CA GLY A 120 19.59 46.93 34.25
C GLY A 120 20.38 45.78 33.61
N LYS A 121 21.13 45.05 34.42
CA LYS A 121 21.80 43.81 34.02
C LYS A 121 20.80 42.64 34.03
N PRO A 122 20.96 41.61 33.17
CA PRO A 122 20.19 40.37 33.26
C PRO A 122 20.24 39.76 34.66
N GLN A 123 19.08 39.41 35.23
CA GLN A 123 18.98 38.84 36.58
C GLN A 123 18.35 37.45 36.60
N GLY A 124 17.44 37.18 35.68
CA GLY A 124 16.70 35.93 35.63
C GLY A 124 15.88 35.81 34.37
N THR A 125 15.24 34.66 34.22
CA THR A 125 14.42 34.33 33.05
C THR A 125 13.00 34.01 33.47
N VAL A 126 12.05 34.42 32.64
CA VAL A 126 10.62 34.27 32.84
C VAL A 126 9.95 33.83 31.53
N ALA A 127 8.87 33.06 31.65
CA ALA A 127 7.99 32.72 30.54
C ALA A 127 6.88 33.77 30.47
N ARG A 128 6.65 34.35 29.30
CA ARG A 128 5.48 35.21 29.06
C ARG A 128 4.31 34.33 28.67
N VAL A 129 3.17 34.54 29.31
CA VAL A 129 2.00 33.68 29.17
C VAL A 129 0.77 34.52 28.84
N ASN A 130 -0.03 34.04 27.88
CA ASN A 130 -1.31 34.62 27.49
C ASN A 130 -2.48 33.98 28.23
N ILE A 131 -3.61 34.67 28.27
CA ILE A 131 -4.89 34.12 28.74
C ILE A 131 -5.24 32.91 27.87
N GLY A 132 -5.62 31.80 28.50
CA GLY A 132 -5.93 30.54 27.83
C GLY A 132 -4.70 29.70 27.43
N GLN A 133 -3.47 30.17 27.70
CA GLN A 133 -2.27 29.41 27.35
C GLN A 133 -2.00 28.28 28.37
N VAL A 134 -1.74 27.08 27.85
CA VAL A 134 -1.41 25.90 28.65
C VAL A 134 0.00 26.04 29.25
N LEU A 135 0.09 25.89 30.57
CA LEU A 135 1.34 25.92 31.34
C LEU A 135 1.98 24.54 31.47
N MET A 136 1.19 23.58 31.93
CA MET A 136 1.61 22.20 32.19
C MET A 136 0.57 21.24 31.60
N SER A 137 1.05 20.14 31.03
CA SER A 137 0.21 19.06 30.52
C SER A 137 0.64 17.75 31.15
N ILE A 138 -0.31 16.93 31.56
CA ILE A 138 -0.07 15.56 32.03
C ILE A 138 -0.82 14.64 31.10
N ARG A 139 -0.14 13.62 30.56
CA ARG A 139 -0.81 12.45 29.99
C ARG A 139 -0.61 11.22 30.86
N ALA A 140 -1.63 10.39 30.97
CA ALA A 140 -1.65 9.18 31.79
C ALA A 140 -2.70 8.19 31.28
N LYS A 141 -2.90 7.08 32.01
CA LYS A 141 -4.08 6.22 31.86
C LYS A 141 -5.30 6.88 32.50
N ASP A 142 -6.50 6.60 31.98
CA ASP A 142 -7.75 7.19 32.48
C ASP A 142 -8.04 6.88 33.96
N GLN A 143 -7.55 5.75 34.47
CA GLN A 143 -7.64 5.36 35.88
C GLN A 143 -7.02 6.40 36.84
N HIS A 144 -6.02 7.16 36.40
CA HIS A 144 -5.30 8.14 37.23
C HIS A 144 -5.85 9.56 37.13
N ARG A 145 -7.06 9.75 36.59
CA ARG A 145 -7.65 11.07 36.34
C ARG A 145 -7.73 11.94 37.59
N ALA A 146 -8.22 11.41 38.70
CA ALA A 146 -8.36 12.17 39.95
C ALA A 146 -6.99 12.63 40.49
N GLN A 147 -5.99 11.76 40.41
CA GLN A 147 -4.64 12.04 40.88
C GLN A 147 -3.94 13.09 40.00
N CYS A 148 -4.17 13.08 38.69
CA CYS A 148 -3.66 14.11 37.79
C CYS A 148 -4.25 15.50 38.09
N ILE A 149 -5.56 15.58 38.36
CA ILE A 149 -6.23 16.83 38.73
C ILE A 149 -5.66 17.37 40.05
N GLU A 150 -5.51 16.50 41.06
CA GLU A 150 -4.96 16.90 42.36
C GLU A 150 -3.49 17.34 42.25
N ALA A 151 -2.69 16.67 41.41
CA ALA A 151 -1.30 17.08 41.15
C ALA A 151 -1.23 18.51 40.58
N LEU A 152 -2.08 18.82 39.59
CA LEU A 152 -2.13 20.16 38.99
C LEU A 152 -2.71 21.20 39.94
N ARG A 153 -3.66 20.83 40.81
CA ARG A 153 -4.17 21.72 41.87
C ARG A 153 -3.06 22.12 42.83
N ARG A 154 -2.17 21.19 43.19
CA ARG A 154 -0.99 21.49 44.03
C ARG A 154 0.04 22.36 43.32
N SER A 155 0.28 22.11 42.03
CA SER A 155 1.17 22.93 41.20
C SER A 155 0.65 24.35 40.99
N LYS A 156 -0.67 24.53 40.89
CA LYS A 156 -1.33 25.84 40.76
C LYS A 156 -0.89 26.82 41.86
N TYR A 157 -0.74 26.37 43.12
CA TYR A 157 -0.28 27.23 44.22
C TYR A 157 1.17 27.74 44.09
N LYS A 158 1.94 27.26 43.09
CA LYS A 158 3.29 27.75 42.81
C LYS A 158 3.32 28.85 41.75
N PHE A 159 2.20 29.09 41.07
CA PHE A 159 2.06 30.14 40.07
C PHE A 159 1.41 31.39 40.66
N PRO A 160 1.79 32.59 40.18
CA PRO A 160 1.02 33.81 40.45
C PRO A 160 -0.33 33.75 39.73
N GLY A 161 -1.31 34.55 40.15
CA GLY A 161 -2.57 34.70 39.40
C GLY A 161 -3.53 33.51 39.45
N ARG A 162 -4.52 33.53 38.55
CA ARG A 162 -5.55 32.50 38.42
C ARG A 162 -5.20 31.50 37.32
N GLN A 163 -5.26 30.22 37.67
CA GLN A 163 -5.19 29.11 36.72
C GLN A 163 -6.42 28.21 36.87
N HIS A 164 -6.82 27.57 35.79
CA HIS A 164 -7.86 26.55 35.81
C HIS A 164 -7.32 25.23 35.24
N ILE A 165 -7.93 24.13 35.68
CA ILE A 165 -7.54 22.77 35.29
C ILE A 165 -8.58 22.28 34.29
N VAL A 166 -8.12 21.81 33.13
CA VAL A 166 -9.00 21.34 32.05
C VAL A 166 -8.65 19.89 31.74
N VAL A 167 -9.67 19.03 31.69
CA VAL A 167 -9.52 17.68 31.13
C VAL A 167 -9.76 17.78 29.63
N SER A 168 -8.75 17.42 28.84
CA SER A 168 -8.80 17.53 27.38
C SER A 168 -9.64 16.40 26.77
N LYS A 169 -10.36 16.71 25.69
CA LYS A 169 -11.03 15.72 24.83
C LYS A 169 -10.05 15.01 23.88
N LYS A 170 -8.80 15.49 23.83
CA LYS A 170 -7.75 14.98 22.94
C LYS A 170 -7.12 13.71 23.47
N TRP A 171 -6.60 12.89 22.56
CA TRP A 171 -5.81 11.72 22.89
C TRP A 171 -4.40 12.11 23.34
N GLY A 172 -4.12 12.04 24.64
CA GLY A 172 -2.81 12.35 25.20
C GLY A 172 -2.28 13.73 24.75
N PHE A 173 -1.08 13.77 24.19
CA PHE A 173 -0.46 15.01 23.69
C PHE A 173 -0.70 15.28 22.21
N THR A 174 -1.57 14.50 21.57
CA THR A 174 -1.89 14.68 20.16
C THR A 174 -2.82 15.86 19.95
N LYS A 175 -3.00 16.26 18.69
CA LYS A 175 -3.94 17.31 18.32
C LYS A 175 -5.36 16.80 18.08
N TYR A 176 -5.57 15.47 18.07
CA TYR A 176 -6.82 14.81 17.69
C TYR A 176 -7.67 14.49 18.90
N ASP A 177 -8.99 14.61 18.74
CA ASP A 177 -9.97 14.15 19.72
C ASP A 177 -9.95 12.62 19.81
N ARG A 178 -10.34 12.07 20.97
CA ARG A 178 -10.27 10.62 21.23
C ARG A 178 -10.99 9.79 20.18
N ASP A 179 -12.21 10.16 19.83
CA ASP A 179 -13.04 9.42 18.86
C ASP A 179 -12.39 9.40 17.46
N VAL A 180 -11.82 10.54 17.04
CA VAL A 180 -11.12 10.67 15.76
C VAL A 180 -9.81 9.88 15.77
N TYR A 181 -9.09 9.91 16.89
CA TYR A 181 -7.85 9.17 17.06
C TYR A 181 -8.08 7.66 16.96
N GLU A 182 -9.08 7.13 17.66
CA GLU A 182 -9.44 5.71 17.61
C GLU A 182 -9.84 5.27 16.20
N LYS A 183 -10.66 6.08 15.51
CA LYS A 183 -11.02 5.84 14.11
C LYS A 183 -9.78 5.76 13.22
N TRP A 184 -8.93 6.78 13.20
CA TRP A 184 -7.74 6.78 12.34
C TRP A 184 -6.67 5.76 12.74
N ARG A 185 -6.65 5.35 14.00
CA ARG A 185 -5.83 4.23 14.47
C ARG A 185 -6.35 2.92 13.89
N SER A 186 -7.66 2.67 13.92
CA SER A 186 -8.26 1.48 13.30
C SER A 186 -8.09 1.44 11.78
N GLU A 187 -8.09 2.60 11.13
CA GLU A 187 -7.84 2.73 9.68
C GLU A 187 -6.34 2.65 9.31
N GLY A 188 -5.42 2.58 10.28
CA GLY A 188 -3.98 2.53 10.01
C GLY A 188 -3.35 3.83 9.55
N ARG A 189 -4.04 4.96 9.69
CA ARG A 189 -3.59 6.25 9.17
C ARG A 189 -2.64 6.98 10.12
N LEU A 190 -2.40 6.43 11.30
CA LEU A 190 -1.54 6.99 12.33
C LEU A 190 -0.28 6.16 12.49
N ILE A 191 0.86 6.80 12.28
CA ILE A 191 2.17 6.20 12.53
C ILE A 191 2.65 6.70 13.89
N PRO A 192 2.99 5.81 14.84
CA PRO A 192 3.52 6.21 16.13
C PRO A 192 4.90 6.89 15.95
N ASP A 193 5.05 8.07 16.54
CA ASP A 193 6.29 8.86 16.56
C ASP A 193 6.65 9.20 18.02
N GLY A 194 6.95 8.14 18.78
CA GLY A 194 7.22 8.20 20.22
C GLY A 194 6.01 8.70 21.03
N SER A 195 6.11 9.94 21.53
CA SER A 195 5.05 10.55 22.34
C SER A 195 3.90 11.17 21.54
N ASN A 196 4.02 11.20 20.20
CA ASN A 196 3.05 11.78 19.28
C ASN A 196 2.77 10.82 18.11
N VAL A 197 1.94 11.25 17.17
CA VAL A 197 1.62 10.52 15.94
C VAL A 197 1.90 11.37 14.71
N LYS A 198 2.34 10.73 13.63
CA LYS A 198 2.30 11.26 12.27
C LYS A 198 1.02 10.75 11.60
N TYR A 199 0.29 11.67 10.98
CA TYR A 199 -0.92 11.33 10.23
C TYR A 199 -0.60 11.22 8.74
N ILE A 200 -1.04 10.13 8.14
CA ILE A 200 -0.92 9.89 6.70
C ILE A 200 -2.12 10.56 6.02
N ASN A 201 -1.86 11.75 5.48
CA ASN A 201 -2.84 12.55 4.73
C ASN A 201 -2.93 12.16 3.24
N GLY A 202 -2.08 11.24 2.76
CA GLY A 202 -2.03 10.82 1.35
C GLY A 202 -1.35 11.84 0.42
N HIS A 203 -0.72 12.87 0.97
CA HIS A 203 -0.06 13.92 0.20
C HIS A 203 1.47 13.82 0.37
N GLY A 204 2.21 13.82 -0.73
CA GLY A 204 3.66 13.76 -0.75
C GLY A 204 4.20 12.96 -1.94
N PRO A 205 5.52 12.84 -2.10
CA PRO A 205 6.12 12.04 -3.16
C PRO A 205 5.65 10.58 -3.07
N LEU A 206 5.09 10.05 -4.16
CA LEU A 206 4.50 8.71 -4.20
C LEU A 206 5.50 7.61 -3.80
N GLU A 207 6.78 7.79 -4.11
CA GLU A 207 7.86 6.89 -3.69
C GLU A 207 7.98 6.76 -2.16
N GLN A 208 7.79 7.86 -1.42
CA GLN A 208 7.81 7.83 0.05
C GLN A 208 6.52 7.24 0.60
N TRP A 209 5.39 7.46 -0.08
CA TRP A 209 4.11 6.84 0.29
C TRP A 209 4.18 5.31 0.19
N LYS A 210 4.79 4.78 -0.87
CA LYS A 210 5.01 3.32 -1.08
C LYS A 210 5.92 2.68 -0.01
N LYS A 211 6.79 3.46 0.65
CA LYS A 211 7.71 2.96 1.70
C LYS A 211 7.03 2.75 3.05
N PHE A 212 5.84 3.30 3.27
CA PHE A 212 5.10 3.01 4.48
C PHE A 212 4.45 1.64 4.33
N PRO A 213 4.87 0.62 5.10
CA PRO A 213 4.22 -0.68 5.05
C PRO A 213 2.79 -0.51 5.56
N ILE A 214 1.85 -0.61 4.63
CA ILE A 214 0.41 -0.68 4.87
C ILE A 214 0.03 -2.05 5.51
N GLU A 215 1.00 -2.79 6.03
CA GLU A 215 0.85 -4.19 6.45
C GLU A 215 0.15 -4.40 7.80
N MET A 216 -0.07 -3.37 8.62
CA MET A 216 -0.79 -3.55 9.90
C MET A 216 -2.21 -3.00 9.98
N ALA A 217 -2.76 -2.46 8.88
CA ALA A 217 -4.14 -1.95 8.87
C ALA A 217 -5.04 -2.54 7.80
N PHE A 218 -4.48 -3.25 6.83
CA PHE A 218 -5.26 -3.99 5.84
C PHE A 218 -5.41 -5.48 6.19
N CYS A 219 -5.01 -5.89 7.41
CA CYS A 219 -5.13 -7.28 7.86
C CYS A 219 -6.54 -7.65 8.39
N THR A 220 -7.46 -6.69 8.52
CA THR A 220 -8.89 -7.00 8.40
C THR A 220 -9.32 -6.68 6.99
N LYS A 221 -9.64 -7.73 6.23
CA LYS A 221 -10.36 -7.64 4.96
C LYS A 221 -11.53 -6.65 5.06
N VAL A 222 -11.30 -5.43 4.62
CA VAL A 222 -12.32 -4.67 3.93
C VAL A 222 -11.68 -4.33 2.61
N LYS A 223 -11.94 -5.19 1.60
CA LYS A 223 -12.03 -4.66 0.25
C LYS A 223 -12.99 -3.49 0.38
N PHE A 224 -12.53 -2.26 0.21
CA PHE A 224 -13.43 -1.23 -0.29
C PHE A 224 -13.77 -1.66 -1.71
N ILE A 225 -14.69 -2.63 -1.84
CA ILE A 225 -15.58 -2.64 -2.99
C ILE A 225 -16.47 -1.44 -2.70
N GLU A 226 -16.07 -0.28 -3.20
CA GLU A 226 -17.05 0.76 -3.42
C GLU A 226 -18.01 0.16 -4.45
N LEU A 227 -19.11 -0.43 -3.97
CA LEU A 227 -20.22 -0.89 -4.80
C LEU A 227 -20.88 0.38 -5.36
N ARG A 228 -20.23 1.02 -6.32
CA ARG A 228 -20.88 2.05 -7.10
C ARG A 228 -21.91 1.37 -7.98
N LEU A 229 -23.08 2.00 -8.00
CA LEU A 229 -24.21 1.64 -8.83
C LEU A 229 -23.79 1.65 -10.30
N ASP A 230 -23.58 0.46 -10.85
CA ASP A 230 -23.45 0.26 -12.28
C ASP A 230 -24.81 0.55 -12.92
N GLN A 231 -24.99 1.77 -13.44
CA GLN A 231 -26.23 2.24 -14.04
C GLN A 231 -26.68 1.38 -15.24
N THR A 232 -25.73 0.69 -15.89
CA THR A 232 -26.03 -0.23 -16.99
C THR A 232 -26.73 -1.51 -16.50
N LYS A 233 -26.60 -1.81 -15.20
CA LYS A 233 -27.18 -2.96 -14.52
C LYS A 233 -28.41 -2.63 -13.69
N PHE A 234 -29.04 -1.49 -13.89
CA PHE A 234 -30.37 -1.22 -13.31
C PHE A 234 -31.48 -1.76 -14.19
N ASN A 235 -32.55 -2.24 -13.56
CA ASN A 235 -33.82 -2.42 -14.25
C ASN A 235 -34.34 -1.05 -14.71
N VAL A 236 -35.01 -1.00 -15.87
CA VAL A 236 -35.45 0.24 -16.53
C VAL A 236 -36.35 1.12 -15.63
N GLY A 237 -37.02 0.51 -14.65
CA GLY A 237 -37.84 1.20 -13.63
C GLY A 237 -37.10 1.66 -12.36
N PHE A 238 -35.77 1.52 -12.27
CA PHE A 238 -34.95 1.88 -11.10
C PHE A 238 -35.28 1.15 -9.78
N GLU A 239 -36.10 0.10 -9.80
CA GLU A 239 -36.51 -0.66 -8.61
C GLU A 239 -35.42 -1.61 -8.07
N GLY A 240 -34.32 -1.84 -8.81
CA GLY A 240 -33.23 -2.70 -8.38
C GLY A 240 -32.19 -3.01 -9.46
N TYR A 241 -31.19 -3.82 -9.11
CA TYR A 241 -30.17 -4.30 -10.04
C TYR A 241 -30.66 -5.51 -10.86
N LYS A 242 -30.20 -5.62 -12.10
CA LYS A 242 -30.38 -6.77 -13.01
C LYS A 242 -29.82 -8.08 -12.45
N LEU A 243 -28.90 -8.00 -11.49
CA LEU A 243 -28.30 -9.16 -10.81
C LEU A 243 -28.83 -9.24 -9.37
N SER A 244 -29.35 -10.41 -9.01
CA SER A 244 -29.89 -10.71 -7.67
C SER A 244 -28.84 -10.53 -6.57
N THR A 245 -29.21 -9.82 -5.50
CA THR A 245 -28.44 -9.73 -4.24
C THR A 245 -28.66 -10.91 -3.30
N GLY A 246 -29.48 -11.89 -3.70
CA GLY A 246 -29.72 -13.12 -2.96
C GLY A 246 -28.45 -13.95 -2.76
N CYS A 247 -28.47 -14.81 -1.75
CA CYS A 247 -27.36 -15.73 -1.49
C CYS A 247 -27.06 -16.55 -2.76
N LEU A 248 -25.80 -16.63 -3.17
CA LEU A 248 -25.40 -17.52 -4.25
C LEU A 248 -25.82 -18.93 -3.88
N ARG A 249 -26.57 -19.59 -4.76
CA ARG A 249 -27.07 -20.94 -4.53
C ARG A 249 -25.86 -21.87 -4.40
N SER A 250 -25.55 -22.29 -3.17
CA SER A 250 -24.57 -23.33 -2.90
C SER A 250 -25.27 -24.68 -2.83
N LYS A 251 -24.66 -25.69 -3.44
CA LYS A 251 -25.08 -27.08 -3.32
C LYS A 251 -23.86 -27.93 -3.01
N SER A 252 -24.05 -28.93 -2.15
CA SER A 252 -23.01 -29.88 -1.78
C SER A 252 -23.50 -31.27 -2.17
N PHE A 253 -22.65 -32.01 -2.88
CA PHE A 253 -22.91 -33.37 -3.30
C PHE A 253 -21.79 -34.27 -2.76
N PRO A 254 -22.13 -35.44 -2.21
CA PRO A 254 -21.12 -36.42 -1.84
C PRO A 254 -20.45 -36.96 -3.10
N THR A 255 -19.12 -36.97 -3.13
CA THR A 255 -18.39 -37.67 -4.19
C THR A 255 -18.38 -39.17 -3.89
N PRO A 256 -18.59 -40.05 -4.89
CA PRO A 256 -18.63 -41.50 -4.67
C PRO A 256 -17.26 -42.07 -4.26
N VAL A 257 -16.19 -41.33 -4.55
CA VAL A 257 -14.80 -41.71 -4.29
C VAL A 257 -14.02 -40.56 -3.65
N PRO A 258 -13.00 -40.86 -2.84
CA PRO A 258 -12.08 -39.86 -2.31
C PRO A 258 -11.25 -39.23 -3.44
N LEU A 259 -11.14 -37.91 -3.41
CA LEU A 259 -10.37 -37.14 -4.40
C LEU A 259 -8.86 -37.24 -4.12
N LEU A 260 -8.06 -37.14 -5.18
CA LEU A 260 -6.62 -37.04 -5.06
C LEU A 260 -6.25 -35.69 -4.46
N SER A 261 -5.86 -35.68 -3.19
CA SER A 261 -5.32 -34.50 -2.52
C SER A 261 -3.90 -34.80 -2.05
N VAL A 262 -2.96 -33.99 -2.51
CA VAL A 262 -1.55 -34.08 -2.17
C VAL A 262 -1.25 -33.03 -1.09
N LEU A 263 -0.59 -33.45 -0.02
CA LEU A 263 -0.06 -32.56 1.01
C LEU A 263 1.40 -32.19 0.68
N PRO A 264 1.87 -30.99 1.06
CA PRO A 264 3.26 -30.60 0.83
C PRO A 264 4.23 -31.54 1.56
N GLY A 265 5.25 -32.03 0.84
CA GLY A 265 6.34 -32.82 1.40
C GLY A 265 7.29 -32.01 2.29
N ALA A 266 8.19 -32.69 3.00
CA ALA A 266 9.13 -32.07 3.94
C ALA A 266 10.12 -31.08 3.27
N SER A 267 10.38 -31.22 1.97
CA SER A 267 11.19 -30.32 1.15
C SER A 267 10.38 -29.17 0.51
N GLN A 268 9.05 -29.25 0.54
CA GLN A 268 8.11 -28.35 -0.15
C GLN A 268 7.52 -27.28 0.79
N VAL A 269 8.31 -26.74 1.72
CA VAL A 269 7.82 -25.84 2.80
C VAL A 269 7.98 -24.35 2.49
N CYS A 270 8.30 -23.98 1.24
CA CYS A 270 8.43 -22.57 0.89
C CYS A 270 7.05 -21.92 0.72
N TYR A 271 6.98 -20.59 0.96
CA TYR A 271 5.74 -19.83 0.90
C TYR A 271 5.01 -20.00 -0.43
N GLU A 272 5.74 -20.03 -1.53
CA GLU A 272 5.18 -20.20 -2.87
C GLU A 272 4.56 -21.58 -3.07
N THR A 273 5.21 -22.63 -2.57
CA THR A 273 4.66 -23.99 -2.61
C THR A 273 3.39 -24.08 -1.76
N LEU A 274 3.42 -23.56 -0.53
CA LEU A 274 2.23 -23.53 0.33
C LEU A 274 1.06 -22.78 -0.32
N LYS A 275 1.34 -21.67 -1.03
CA LYS A 275 0.35 -20.91 -1.79
C LYS A 275 -0.26 -21.74 -2.92
N LEU A 276 0.52 -22.55 -3.64
CA LEU A 276 0.02 -23.45 -4.68
C LEU A 276 -0.87 -24.55 -4.10
N PHE A 277 -0.46 -25.18 -3.00
CA PHE A 277 -1.27 -26.19 -2.30
C PHE A 277 -2.58 -25.59 -1.76
N ALA A 278 -2.53 -24.40 -1.17
CA ALA A 278 -3.72 -23.72 -0.63
C ALA A 278 -4.70 -23.24 -1.71
N LYS A 279 -4.24 -23.00 -2.94
CA LYS A 279 -5.06 -22.58 -4.08
C LYS A 279 -5.60 -23.75 -4.91
N HIS A 280 -5.22 -24.99 -4.61
CA HIS A 280 -5.67 -26.13 -5.38
C HIS A 280 -7.20 -26.29 -5.29
N ASN A 281 -7.84 -26.35 -6.46
CA ASN A 281 -9.24 -26.71 -6.59
C ASN A 281 -9.31 -28.08 -7.27
N ALA A 282 -9.90 -29.07 -6.59
CA ALA A 282 -10.05 -30.42 -7.11
C ALA A 282 -11.22 -30.54 -8.12
N LEU A 283 -12.14 -29.56 -8.13
CA LEU A 283 -13.30 -29.50 -9.02
C LEU A 283 -12.99 -28.59 -10.22
N HIS A 284 -12.72 -29.19 -11.38
CA HIS A 284 -12.38 -28.46 -12.61
C HIS A 284 -13.63 -28.28 -13.47
N HIS A 285 -14.10 -27.04 -13.61
CA HIS A 285 -15.27 -26.70 -14.42
C HIS A 285 -14.93 -26.61 -15.91
N ASP A 286 -15.77 -27.19 -16.77
CA ASP A 286 -15.71 -27.00 -18.21
C ASP A 286 -16.38 -25.69 -18.61
N HIS A 287 -15.62 -24.75 -19.16
CA HIS A 287 -16.11 -23.43 -19.53
C HIS A 287 -16.70 -23.37 -20.95
N TRP A 288 -16.66 -24.48 -21.69
CA TRP A 288 -17.10 -24.55 -23.09
C TRP A 288 -18.55 -24.98 -23.25
N ASP A 289 -19.11 -25.69 -22.27
CA ASP A 289 -20.52 -26.08 -22.26
C ASP A 289 -21.34 -25.05 -21.47
N TYR A 290 -22.24 -24.35 -22.16
CA TYR A 290 -23.11 -23.35 -21.55
C TYR A 290 -24.50 -23.92 -21.18
N GLU A 291 -24.83 -25.11 -21.67
CA GLU A 291 -26.13 -25.75 -21.48
C GLU A 291 -26.09 -26.70 -20.28
N HIS A 292 -25.00 -27.44 -20.13
CA HIS A 292 -24.83 -28.47 -19.10
C HIS A 292 -23.77 -28.06 -18.09
N ALA A 293 -23.97 -28.43 -16.82
CA ALA A 293 -22.95 -28.26 -15.81
C ALA A 293 -22.00 -29.45 -15.83
N VAL A 294 -20.82 -29.27 -16.44
CA VAL A 294 -19.80 -30.32 -16.58
C VAL A 294 -18.57 -30.00 -15.74
N PHE A 295 -18.16 -30.96 -14.92
CA PHE A 295 -16.99 -30.88 -14.06
C PHE A 295 -16.11 -32.12 -14.23
N VAL A 296 -14.83 -31.97 -13.97
CA VAL A 296 -13.85 -33.06 -13.97
C VAL A 296 -13.18 -33.14 -12.61
N LEU A 297 -13.07 -34.36 -12.11
CA LEU A 297 -12.49 -34.72 -10.82
C LEU A 297 -11.45 -35.82 -11.01
N VAL A 298 -10.41 -35.83 -10.18
CA VAL A 298 -9.41 -36.90 -10.17
C VAL A 298 -9.46 -37.60 -8.82
N ALA A 299 -9.78 -38.90 -8.83
CA ALA A 299 -9.84 -39.73 -7.64
C ALA A 299 -8.43 -40.10 -7.15
N ASN A 300 -8.30 -40.48 -5.88
CA ASN A 300 -7.03 -40.91 -5.29
C ASN A 300 -6.39 -42.12 -6.01
N SER A 301 -7.20 -42.94 -6.68
CA SER A 301 -6.79 -44.06 -7.53
C SER A 301 -6.15 -43.64 -8.86
N GLY A 302 -6.20 -42.34 -9.20
CA GLY A 302 -5.82 -41.80 -10.50
C GLY A 302 -6.92 -41.85 -11.55
N THR A 303 -8.10 -42.40 -11.22
CA THR A 303 -9.24 -42.40 -12.12
C THR A 303 -9.78 -40.98 -12.31
N ILE A 304 -9.95 -40.56 -13.55
CA ILE A 304 -10.54 -39.28 -13.93
C ILE A 304 -12.04 -39.51 -14.12
N PHE A 305 -12.85 -38.76 -13.38
CA PHE A 305 -14.29 -38.77 -13.50
C PHE A 305 -14.78 -37.51 -14.20
N CYS A 306 -15.59 -37.67 -15.23
CA CYS A 306 -16.44 -36.61 -15.75
C CYS A 306 -17.76 -36.65 -14.97
N VAL A 307 -18.19 -35.47 -14.53
CA VAL A 307 -19.38 -35.27 -13.71
C VAL A 307 -20.27 -34.28 -14.44
N SER A 308 -21.46 -34.68 -14.86
CA SER A 308 -22.39 -33.79 -15.55
C SER A 308 -23.76 -33.77 -14.89
N SER A 309 -24.46 -32.65 -15.04
CA SER A 309 -25.88 -32.53 -14.73
C SER A 309 -26.60 -31.98 -15.95
N LEU A 310 -27.62 -32.70 -16.40
CA LEU A 310 -28.47 -32.31 -17.54
C LEU A 310 -29.60 -31.35 -17.12
N GLU A 311 -29.83 -31.19 -15.81
CA GLU A 311 -30.88 -30.33 -15.29
C GLU A 311 -30.32 -28.98 -14.84
N ALA A 312 -30.91 -27.88 -15.33
CA ALA A 312 -30.60 -26.53 -14.86
C ALA A 312 -30.84 -26.36 -13.33
N ALA A 313 -31.67 -27.23 -12.75
CA ALA A 313 -31.92 -27.26 -11.32
C ALA A 313 -30.72 -27.79 -10.51
N LEU A 314 -29.74 -28.48 -11.12
CA LEU A 314 -28.57 -29.12 -10.48
C LEU A 314 -28.97 -30.05 -9.33
N THR A 315 -29.94 -30.91 -9.54
CA THR A 315 -30.54 -31.83 -8.54
C THR A 315 -29.72 -33.11 -8.38
N GLU A 316 -29.26 -33.68 -9.49
CA GLU A 316 -28.48 -34.90 -9.57
C GLU A 316 -27.28 -34.74 -10.50
N PHE A 317 -26.24 -35.54 -10.24
CA PHE A 317 -25.01 -35.57 -11.03
C PHE A 317 -24.66 -37.02 -11.39
N THR A 318 -24.34 -37.26 -12.66
CA THR A 318 -23.84 -38.55 -13.13
C THR A 318 -22.32 -38.57 -13.07
N PHE A 319 -21.73 -39.62 -12.50
CA PHE A 319 -20.28 -39.78 -12.39
C PHE A 319 -19.82 -40.91 -13.30
N THR A 320 -19.02 -40.58 -14.31
CA THR A 320 -18.53 -41.56 -15.29
C THR A 320 -17.01 -41.50 -15.35
N SER A 321 -16.38 -42.67 -15.26
CA SER A 321 -14.92 -42.80 -15.44
C SER A 321 -14.58 -42.60 -16.90
N VAL A 322 -13.75 -41.59 -17.20
CA VAL A 322 -13.39 -41.23 -18.58
C VAL A 322 -11.94 -41.50 -18.93
N ALA A 323 -11.04 -41.57 -17.94
CA ALA A 323 -9.63 -41.91 -18.16
C ALA A 323 -8.96 -42.34 -16.83
N LYS A 324 -7.72 -42.79 -16.90
CA LYS A 324 -6.93 -43.17 -15.72
C LYS A 324 -5.48 -42.69 -15.83
N LEU A 325 -5.00 -42.07 -14.76
CA LEU A 325 -3.62 -41.60 -14.60
C LEU A 325 -2.78 -42.59 -13.80
N GLU A 326 -1.48 -42.62 -14.10
CA GLU A 326 -0.51 -43.27 -13.23
C GLU A 326 -0.29 -42.43 -11.96
N VAL A 327 -0.61 -42.99 -10.80
CA VAL A 327 -0.34 -42.35 -9.52
C VAL A 327 0.97 -42.90 -8.96
N LYS A 328 2.05 -42.12 -9.07
CA LYS A 328 3.31 -42.41 -8.38
C LYS A 328 3.44 -41.55 -7.12
N LEU A 329 3.96 -42.15 -6.05
CA LEU A 329 4.32 -41.44 -4.83
C LEU A 329 5.67 -40.75 -5.06
N SER A 330 5.72 -39.45 -4.80
CA SER A 330 6.94 -38.64 -4.86
C SER A 330 6.82 -37.49 -3.87
N ASP A 331 7.91 -37.23 -3.12
CA ASP A 331 7.98 -36.15 -2.14
C ASP A 331 7.93 -34.75 -2.77
N MET A 332 8.12 -34.65 -4.09
CA MET A 332 8.10 -33.40 -4.85
C MET A 332 6.82 -33.26 -5.70
N ARG A 333 5.79 -34.07 -5.46
CA ARG A 333 4.56 -34.05 -6.26
C ARG A 333 3.69 -32.81 -5.96
N PHE A 334 3.13 -32.20 -7.00
CA PHE A 334 2.03 -31.22 -6.88
C PHE A 334 0.65 -31.90 -7.05
N ASN A 335 -0.42 -31.19 -6.67
CA ASN A 335 -1.76 -31.61 -7.04
C ASN A 335 -1.93 -31.64 -8.56
N VAL A 336 -2.77 -32.56 -9.04
CA VAL A 336 -3.13 -32.62 -10.45
C VAL A 336 -3.82 -31.32 -10.85
N SER A 337 -3.49 -30.83 -12.05
CA SER A 337 -4.14 -29.66 -12.64
C SER A 337 -4.69 -30.02 -14.00
N VAL A 338 -5.93 -29.62 -14.24
CA VAL A 338 -6.67 -29.89 -15.48
C VAL A 338 -7.08 -28.57 -16.10
N SER A 339 -6.93 -28.46 -17.41
CA SER A 339 -7.35 -27.30 -18.19
C SER A 339 -8.01 -27.72 -19.50
N PHE A 340 -8.97 -26.92 -19.95
CA PHE A 340 -9.78 -27.18 -21.15
C PHE A 340 -9.49 -26.10 -22.21
N PRO A 341 -8.51 -26.30 -23.10
CA PRO A 341 -8.14 -25.30 -24.10
C PRO A 341 -9.18 -25.16 -25.25
N SER A 342 -10.03 -26.18 -25.45
CA SER A 342 -11.12 -26.22 -26.44
C SER A 342 -12.28 -27.13 -25.95
N PRO A 343 -13.44 -27.13 -26.64
CA PRO A 343 -14.59 -27.99 -26.30
C PRO A 343 -14.31 -29.50 -26.33
N ASP A 344 -13.33 -29.93 -27.12
CA ASP A 344 -13.02 -31.32 -27.46
C ASP A 344 -11.66 -31.82 -26.94
N MET A 345 -10.89 -30.96 -26.26
CA MET A 345 -9.56 -31.29 -25.75
C MET A 345 -9.42 -30.98 -24.27
N ALA A 346 -8.67 -31.82 -23.55
CA ALA A 346 -8.28 -31.59 -22.17
C ALA A 346 -6.77 -31.78 -21.99
N ILE A 347 -6.15 -30.92 -21.19
CA ILE A 347 -4.74 -31.00 -20.81
C ILE A 347 -4.65 -31.28 -19.32
N ILE A 348 -3.81 -32.23 -18.94
CA ILE A 348 -3.58 -32.61 -17.55
C ILE A 348 -2.09 -32.55 -17.26
N ALA A 349 -1.71 -31.86 -16.17
CA ALA A 349 -0.41 -32.07 -15.55
C ALA A 349 -0.60 -33.00 -14.34
N ASP A 350 0.09 -34.14 -14.35
CA ASP A 350 -0.02 -35.22 -13.37
C ASP A 350 0.51 -34.86 -11.96
N GLY A 351 1.21 -33.72 -11.87
CA GLY A 351 1.87 -33.22 -10.67
C GLY A 351 3.21 -33.88 -10.38
N ILE A 352 3.68 -34.82 -11.20
CA ILE A 352 4.98 -35.52 -11.06
C ILE A 352 5.96 -35.07 -12.16
N GLY A 353 5.47 -34.34 -13.17
CA GLY A 353 6.27 -33.75 -14.23
C GLY A 353 5.89 -34.22 -15.63
N SER A 354 4.72 -34.83 -15.82
CA SER A 354 4.21 -35.19 -17.15
C SER A 354 3.02 -34.32 -17.53
N LEU A 355 3.02 -33.84 -18.78
CA LEU A 355 1.90 -33.18 -19.43
C LEU A 355 1.23 -34.17 -20.37
N LEU A 356 -0.06 -34.44 -20.14
CA LEU A 356 -0.89 -35.32 -20.94
C LEU A 356 -1.95 -34.52 -21.67
N VAL A 357 -2.19 -34.83 -22.94
CA VAL A 357 -3.26 -34.23 -23.75
C VAL A 357 -4.22 -35.34 -24.17
N TYR A 358 -5.49 -35.12 -23.86
CA TYR A 358 -6.59 -36.02 -24.18
C TYR A 358 -7.53 -35.38 -25.18
N HIS A 359 -8.03 -36.19 -26.10
CA HIS A 359 -9.22 -35.88 -26.87
C HIS A 359 -10.45 -36.40 -26.12
N THR A 360 -11.43 -35.53 -25.89
CA THR A 360 -12.51 -35.77 -24.92
C THR A 360 -13.90 -35.87 -25.53
N ASP A 361 -14.05 -35.64 -26.84
CA ASP A 361 -15.33 -35.28 -27.46
C ASP A 361 -16.03 -34.13 -26.69
N ALA A 362 -17.31 -33.91 -26.97
CA ALA A 362 -18.15 -33.07 -26.13
C ALA A 362 -18.32 -33.70 -24.73
N ARG A 363 -17.74 -33.07 -23.71
CA ARG A 363 -17.55 -33.67 -22.38
C ARG A 363 -18.85 -34.02 -21.64
N TYR A 364 -19.97 -33.37 -21.95
CA TYR A 364 -21.29 -33.72 -21.39
C TYR A 364 -21.74 -35.14 -21.76
N LEU A 365 -21.24 -35.71 -22.87
CA LEU A 365 -21.51 -37.09 -23.30
C LEU A 365 -20.80 -38.13 -22.42
N GLN A 366 -19.82 -37.72 -21.60
CA GLN A 366 -19.08 -38.56 -20.67
C GLN A 366 -18.43 -39.80 -21.31
N ARG A 367 -17.94 -39.68 -22.54
CA ARG A 367 -17.22 -40.76 -23.23
C ARG A 367 -15.81 -40.97 -22.68
N GLU A 368 -15.24 -42.14 -22.95
CA GLU A 368 -13.85 -42.43 -22.63
C GLU A 368 -12.91 -41.51 -23.44
N TRP A 369 -11.95 -40.90 -22.76
CA TRP A 369 -11.00 -39.97 -23.36
C TRP A 369 -9.83 -40.72 -23.96
N THR A 370 -9.41 -40.31 -25.16
CA THR A 370 -8.26 -40.90 -25.85
C THR A 370 -7.00 -40.05 -25.60
N LEU A 371 -5.93 -40.69 -25.12
CA LEU A 371 -4.65 -40.03 -24.91
C LEU A 371 -3.96 -39.82 -26.26
N VAL A 372 -3.70 -38.57 -26.65
CA VAL A 372 -3.12 -38.21 -27.94
C VAL A 372 -1.68 -37.67 -27.84
N PHE A 373 -1.24 -37.26 -26.64
CA PHE A 373 0.13 -36.81 -26.42
C PHE A 373 0.57 -36.90 -24.95
N THR A 374 1.86 -37.15 -24.75
CA THR A 374 2.51 -37.15 -23.43
C THR A 374 3.95 -36.65 -23.52
N SER A 375 4.38 -35.81 -22.58
CA SER A 375 5.78 -35.33 -22.48
C SER A 375 6.17 -34.96 -21.05
N LYS A 376 7.45 -35.10 -20.72
CA LYS A 376 8.00 -34.84 -19.37
C LYS A 376 8.89 -33.60 -19.24
N PHE A 377 9.25 -32.95 -20.35
CA PHE A 377 10.12 -31.76 -20.39
C PHE A 377 11.38 -31.81 -19.50
N ALA A 378 11.92 -33.01 -19.23
CA ALA A 378 13.02 -33.21 -18.29
C ALA A 378 14.30 -32.45 -18.70
N ASP A 379 14.46 -32.19 -20.00
CA ASP A 379 15.59 -31.40 -20.55
C ASP A 379 15.51 -29.91 -20.20
N LEU A 380 14.34 -29.40 -19.78
CA LEU A 380 14.11 -27.98 -19.52
C LEU A 380 13.85 -27.66 -18.04
N ILE A 381 13.19 -28.56 -17.34
CA ILE A 381 12.77 -28.38 -15.96
C ILE A 381 13.03 -29.64 -15.12
N GLU A 382 13.76 -29.45 -14.02
CA GLU A 382 13.92 -30.48 -12.99
C GLU A 382 12.77 -30.37 -12.00
N GLY A 383 11.79 -31.27 -12.10
CA GLY A 383 10.71 -31.41 -11.12
C GLY A 383 9.31 -31.30 -11.70
N SER A 384 8.35 -31.10 -10.80
CA SER A 384 6.92 -31.08 -11.09
C SER A 384 6.42 -29.69 -11.46
N PHE A 385 5.28 -29.65 -12.14
CA PHE A 385 4.64 -28.41 -12.56
C PHE A 385 3.11 -28.53 -12.52
N ILE A 386 2.45 -27.37 -12.51
CA ILE A 386 1.00 -27.24 -12.63
C ILE A 386 0.64 -26.38 -13.84
N ILE A 387 -0.54 -26.62 -14.41
CA ILE A 387 -1.10 -25.78 -15.48
C ILE A 387 -1.67 -24.50 -14.86
N VAL A 388 -1.32 -23.36 -15.46
CA VAL A 388 -1.83 -22.04 -15.08
C VAL A 388 -2.91 -21.57 -16.04
N ASP A 389 -2.65 -21.70 -17.34
CA ASP A 389 -3.56 -21.29 -18.41
C ASP A 389 -3.26 -22.12 -19.67
N SER A 390 -4.26 -22.32 -20.52
CA SER A 390 -4.11 -22.98 -21.80
C SER A 390 -5.13 -22.51 -22.81
N LYS A 391 -4.72 -22.34 -24.07
CA LYS A 391 -5.61 -21.89 -25.15
C LYS A 391 -5.30 -22.59 -26.47
N THR A 392 -6.33 -22.83 -27.26
CA THR A 392 -6.20 -23.32 -28.64
C THR A 392 -6.28 -22.16 -29.64
N GLN A 393 -5.43 -22.20 -30.67
CA GLN A 393 -5.41 -21.30 -31.81
C GLN A 393 -5.30 -22.10 -33.12
N LEU A 394 -5.55 -21.45 -34.26
CA LEU A 394 -5.17 -21.94 -35.58
C LEU A 394 -3.89 -21.24 -36.04
N ASP A 395 -2.87 -22.02 -36.39
CA ASP A 395 -1.64 -21.52 -36.99
C ASP A 395 -1.91 -20.92 -38.39
N ALA A 396 -0.94 -20.18 -38.93
CA ALA A 396 -0.99 -19.63 -40.29
C ALA A 396 -1.22 -20.69 -41.40
N SER A 397 -0.93 -21.96 -41.11
CA SER A 397 -1.19 -23.10 -41.99
C SER A 397 -2.58 -23.74 -41.81
N GLY A 398 -3.44 -23.19 -40.95
CA GLY A 398 -4.78 -23.71 -40.65
C GLY A 398 -4.81 -24.91 -39.71
N LYS A 399 -3.67 -25.34 -39.16
CA LYS A 399 -3.58 -26.43 -38.16
C LYS A 399 -3.83 -25.90 -36.75
N ARG A 400 -4.43 -26.71 -35.87
CA ARG A 400 -4.62 -26.31 -34.47
C ARG A 400 -3.29 -26.31 -33.71
N THR A 401 -3.11 -25.29 -32.88
CA THR A 401 -2.04 -25.18 -31.90
C THR A 401 -2.62 -24.97 -30.51
N ILE A 402 -1.95 -25.53 -29.51
CA ILE A 402 -2.31 -25.38 -28.10
C ILE A 402 -1.13 -24.71 -27.41
N ASP A 403 -1.35 -23.50 -26.89
CA ASP A 403 -0.43 -22.85 -25.97
C ASP A 403 -0.81 -23.19 -24.54
N CYS A 404 0.17 -23.65 -23.76
CA CYS A 404 0.00 -24.03 -22.36
C CYS A 404 1.08 -23.37 -21.50
N LEU A 405 0.66 -22.75 -20.40
CA LEU A 405 1.53 -22.15 -19.40
C LEU A 405 1.65 -23.08 -18.19
N LEU A 406 2.85 -23.58 -17.97
CA LEU A 406 3.18 -24.49 -16.88
C LEU A 406 4.01 -23.73 -15.84
N ARG A 407 3.59 -23.77 -14.58
CA ARG A 407 4.32 -23.17 -13.47
C ARG A 407 5.10 -24.24 -12.73
N TYR A 408 6.37 -23.98 -12.51
CA TYR A 408 7.30 -24.87 -11.81
C TYR A 408 8.14 -24.07 -10.80
N LEU A 409 8.84 -24.78 -9.91
CA LEU A 409 9.70 -24.19 -8.88
C LEU A 409 11.08 -24.82 -8.93
N ILE A 410 12.12 -23.99 -8.98
CA ILE A 410 13.52 -24.43 -8.90
C ILE A 410 14.05 -24.17 -7.48
N MET A 411 14.77 -25.12 -6.90
CA MET A 411 15.57 -24.90 -5.69
C MET A 411 16.82 -24.11 -6.05
N ALA A 412 17.17 -23.07 -5.29
CA ALA A 412 18.31 -22.21 -5.57
C ALA A 412 19.61 -23.02 -5.73
N PRO A 413 20.37 -22.83 -6.82
CA PRO A 413 21.71 -23.43 -6.96
C PRO A 413 22.62 -22.93 -5.83
N GLU A 414 23.50 -23.81 -5.33
CA GLU A 414 24.51 -23.45 -4.33
C GLU A 414 25.36 -22.26 -4.82
N GLY A 415 25.40 -21.17 -4.05
CA GLY A 415 26.19 -19.97 -4.37
C GLY A 415 25.45 -18.77 -4.97
N CYS A 416 24.18 -18.91 -5.39
CA CYS A 416 23.37 -17.79 -5.91
C CYS A 416 22.60 -17.00 -4.83
N ALA A 417 22.67 -17.43 -3.56
CA ALA A 417 22.10 -16.70 -2.44
C ALA A 417 22.91 -15.42 -2.16
N LYS A 418 22.58 -14.31 -2.84
CA LYS A 418 23.07 -12.99 -2.43
C LYS A 418 22.64 -12.76 -0.97
N GLN A 419 23.62 -12.47 -0.12
CA GLN A 419 23.47 -12.28 1.33
C GLN A 419 22.17 -11.56 1.69
N ALA A 420 21.25 -12.30 2.29
CA ALA A 420 20.02 -11.79 2.84
C ALA A 420 20.35 -10.79 3.96
N THR A 421 19.95 -9.53 3.79
CA THR A 421 20.00 -8.53 4.86
C THR A 421 18.87 -8.78 5.86
N SER A 422 19.17 -9.58 6.88
CA SER A 422 18.59 -9.68 8.24
C SER A 422 17.06 -9.51 8.52
N SER A 423 16.13 -9.45 7.55
CA SER A 423 14.70 -9.29 7.92
C SER A 423 13.64 -9.98 7.05
N THR A 424 14.05 -10.79 6.07
CA THR A 424 13.10 -11.59 5.28
C THR A 424 13.62 -13.01 5.21
N TYR A 425 12.78 -13.96 5.62
CA TYR A 425 13.06 -15.39 5.51
C TYR A 425 13.61 -15.70 4.12
N SER A 426 14.76 -16.38 4.10
CA SER A 426 15.50 -16.81 2.92
C SER A 426 14.59 -17.51 1.90
N MET A 427 14.31 -16.85 0.78
CA MET A 427 13.59 -17.46 -0.34
C MET A 427 14.60 -18.28 -1.14
N LEU A 428 14.70 -19.56 -0.79
CA LEU A 428 15.57 -20.53 -1.44
C LEU A 428 14.99 -21.08 -2.74
N ASN A 429 13.83 -20.63 -3.23
CA ASN A 429 13.19 -21.17 -4.43
C ASN A 429 12.85 -20.07 -5.45
N PHE A 430 13.12 -20.35 -6.72
CA PHE A 430 12.92 -19.45 -7.85
C PHE A 430 11.68 -19.91 -8.64
N PRO A 431 10.60 -19.11 -8.73
CA PRO A 431 9.42 -19.46 -9.51
C PRO A 431 9.70 -19.33 -11.00
N GLY A 432 9.24 -20.32 -11.78
CA GLY A 432 9.42 -20.37 -13.22
C GLY A 432 8.10 -20.61 -13.97
N ILE A 433 8.07 -20.16 -15.23
CA ILE A 433 6.98 -20.43 -16.17
C ILE A 433 7.57 -21.07 -17.42
N LEU A 434 7.08 -22.26 -17.77
CA LEU A 434 7.36 -22.95 -19.01
C LEU A 434 6.16 -22.77 -19.93
N TRP A 435 6.34 -22.06 -21.02
CA TRP A 435 5.35 -21.86 -22.07
C TRP A 435 5.61 -22.84 -23.21
N VAL A 436 4.71 -23.81 -23.36
CA VAL A 436 4.76 -24.86 -24.37
C VAL A 436 3.71 -24.58 -25.44
N THR A 437 4.11 -24.66 -26.70
CA THR A 437 3.20 -24.64 -27.85
C THR A 437 3.22 -26.01 -28.50
N LEU A 438 2.07 -26.66 -28.53
CA LEU A 438 1.85 -27.93 -29.24
C LEU A 438 1.18 -27.65 -30.58
N ARG A 439 1.51 -28.43 -31.60
CA ARG A 439 0.89 -28.36 -32.93
C ARG A 439 0.30 -29.71 -33.31
N GLU A 440 -0.87 -29.67 -33.94
CA GLU A 440 -1.54 -30.85 -34.47
C GLU A 440 -0.88 -31.36 -35.76
N GLU A 441 -0.52 -32.63 -35.78
CA GLU A 441 0.08 -33.34 -36.92
C GLU A 441 -0.53 -34.75 -37.04
N ASN A 442 -1.29 -34.99 -38.10
CA ASN A 442 -1.87 -36.31 -38.44
C ASN A 442 -2.59 -36.97 -37.24
N GLU A 443 -3.55 -36.27 -36.64
CA GLU A 443 -4.33 -36.70 -35.46
C GLU A 443 -3.54 -36.86 -34.15
N ASN A 444 -2.22 -36.61 -34.17
CA ASN A 444 -1.37 -36.53 -32.98
C ASN A 444 -0.90 -35.08 -32.73
N TRP A 445 -0.25 -34.86 -31.58
CA TRP A 445 0.31 -33.56 -31.23
C TRP A 445 1.83 -33.64 -31.11
N THR A 446 2.53 -32.61 -31.58
CA THR A 446 3.99 -32.47 -31.46
C THR A 446 4.35 -31.14 -30.82
N ILE A 447 5.53 -31.05 -30.20
CA ILE A 447 6.01 -29.81 -29.58
C ILE A 447 6.53 -28.87 -30.67
N ALA A 448 5.85 -27.77 -30.91
CA ALA A 448 6.25 -26.76 -31.90
C ALA A 448 7.25 -25.75 -31.33
N ARG A 449 7.07 -25.35 -30.05
CA ARG A 449 7.93 -24.37 -29.40
C ARG A 449 7.92 -24.52 -27.88
N THR A 450 9.06 -24.29 -27.25
CA THR A 450 9.19 -24.22 -25.78
C THR A 450 9.91 -22.96 -25.37
N ARG A 451 9.38 -22.29 -24.36
CA ARG A 451 9.86 -21.01 -23.84
C ARG A 451 9.93 -21.08 -22.32
N LYS A 452 11.09 -20.85 -21.75
CA LYS A 452 11.33 -20.91 -20.30
C LYS A 452 11.55 -19.50 -19.76
N LEU A 453 10.76 -19.11 -18.77
CA LEU A 453 10.92 -17.89 -18.01
C LEU A 453 11.27 -18.24 -16.56
N LEU A 454 12.20 -17.48 -15.98
CA LEU A 454 12.64 -17.63 -14.60
C LEU A 454 12.59 -16.28 -13.88
N GLY A 455 11.97 -16.26 -12.70
CA GLY A 455 11.98 -15.08 -11.83
C GLY A 455 13.22 -15.05 -10.95
N GLU A 456 13.74 -13.87 -10.60
CA GLU A 456 14.89 -13.69 -9.69
C GLU A 456 14.55 -13.98 -8.20
N GLY A 457 13.65 -14.92 -7.95
CA GLY A 457 12.96 -15.14 -6.68
C GLY A 457 11.53 -14.57 -6.71
N GLY A 458 10.93 -14.38 -5.53
CA GLY A 458 9.60 -13.80 -5.41
C GLY A 458 8.45 -14.81 -5.47
N THR A 459 7.25 -14.31 -5.75
CA THR A 459 6.05 -15.11 -6.03
C THR A 459 5.37 -14.66 -7.31
N ILE A 460 4.66 -15.59 -7.97
CA ILE A 460 3.74 -15.28 -9.07
C ILE A 460 2.33 -15.16 -8.50
N ASP A 461 1.72 -13.99 -8.68
CA ASP A 461 0.35 -13.70 -8.24
C ASP A 461 -0.66 -13.99 -9.33
N TYR A 462 -0.34 -13.61 -10.57
CA TYR A 462 -1.20 -13.80 -11.73
C TYR A 462 -0.36 -14.06 -12.98
N CYS A 463 -0.77 -15.01 -13.81
CA CYS A 463 -0.12 -15.33 -15.08
C CYS A 463 -1.18 -15.89 -16.03
N TYR A 464 -1.28 -15.32 -17.24
CA TYR A 464 -2.23 -15.78 -18.25
C TYR A 464 -1.73 -15.45 -19.66
N LEU A 465 -2.24 -16.15 -20.66
CA LEU A 465 -1.98 -15.87 -22.08
C LEU A 465 -2.78 -14.65 -22.53
N SER A 466 -2.15 -13.73 -23.27
CA SER A 466 -2.82 -12.53 -23.80
C SER A 466 -4.05 -12.91 -24.64
N ARG A 467 -4.97 -11.94 -24.83
CA ARG A 467 -6.15 -12.17 -25.68
C ARG A 467 -5.80 -12.39 -27.14
N GLU A 468 -4.69 -11.83 -27.59
CA GLU A 468 -4.17 -11.96 -28.95
C GLU A 468 -3.13 -13.09 -29.07
N TRP A 469 -2.95 -13.89 -28.02
CA TRP A 469 -2.12 -15.10 -27.99
C TRP A 469 -0.62 -14.90 -28.30
N ASP A 470 -0.16 -13.66 -28.27
CA ASP A 470 1.19 -13.24 -28.65
C ASP A 470 2.12 -13.00 -27.43
N ALA A 471 1.56 -12.86 -26.24
CA ALA A 471 2.27 -12.47 -25.03
C ALA A 471 1.76 -13.21 -23.78
N ILE A 472 2.59 -13.24 -22.75
CA ILE A 472 2.18 -13.61 -21.39
C ILE A 472 2.00 -12.34 -20.60
N CYS A 473 0.89 -12.24 -19.89
CA CYS A 473 0.66 -11.20 -18.91
C CYS A 473 0.98 -11.75 -17.52
N LEU A 474 2.03 -11.22 -16.90
CA LEU A 474 2.58 -11.70 -15.64
C LEU A 474 2.55 -10.62 -14.57
N ILE A 475 2.01 -10.95 -13.40
CA ILE A 475 2.09 -10.15 -12.17
C ILE A 475 2.90 -10.96 -11.17
N SER A 476 4.09 -10.44 -10.83
CA SER A 476 5.03 -11.06 -9.91
C SER A 476 5.67 -10.01 -9.00
N THR A 477 6.16 -10.46 -7.84
CA THR A 477 6.85 -9.58 -6.88
C THR A 477 8.28 -9.24 -7.31
N CYS A 478 8.87 -10.06 -8.18
CA CYS A 478 10.22 -9.93 -8.70
C CYS A 478 10.17 -9.99 -10.24
N PRO A 479 11.15 -9.39 -10.94
CA PRO A 479 11.22 -9.45 -12.39
C PRO A 479 11.46 -10.89 -12.88
N PHE A 480 10.92 -11.19 -14.05
CA PHE A 480 11.11 -12.44 -14.78
C PHE A 480 11.90 -12.21 -16.04
N GLN A 481 12.74 -13.17 -16.40
CA GLN A 481 13.52 -13.14 -17.62
C GLN A 481 13.28 -14.40 -18.44
N PHE A 482 13.29 -14.27 -19.76
CA PHE A 482 13.41 -15.44 -20.62
C PHE A 482 14.80 -16.04 -20.43
N GLU A 483 14.86 -17.35 -20.26
CA GLU A 483 16.11 -18.13 -20.15
C GLU A 483 16.32 -18.96 -21.42
N HIS A 484 15.23 -19.48 -21.99
CA HIS A 484 15.25 -20.33 -23.18
C HIS A 484 14.05 -20.05 -24.07
N ASP A 485 14.26 -20.11 -25.39
CA ASP A 485 13.21 -20.10 -26.41
C ASP A 485 13.71 -20.90 -27.62
N SER A 486 13.02 -22.00 -27.92
CA SER A 486 13.46 -22.97 -28.94
C SER A 486 13.42 -22.43 -30.37
N SER A 487 12.70 -21.34 -30.64
CA SER A 487 12.60 -20.77 -31.99
C SER A 487 13.31 -19.42 -32.14
N LYS A 488 13.47 -18.65 -31.06
CA LYS A 488 14.14 -17.34 -31.09
C LYS A 488 15.21 -17.31 -30.00
N PRO A 489 16.51 -17.22 -30.32
CA PRO A 489 17.55 -17.21 -29.30
C PRO A 489 17.37 -16.03 -28.35
N VAL A 490 17.37 -16.32 -27.05
CA VAL A 490 17.26 -15.32 -25.99
C VAL A 490 18.58 -14.55 -25.91
N ASN A 491 18.52 -13.22 -25.97
CA ASN A 491 19.71 -12.38 -25.81
C ASN A 491 19.89 -12.01 -24.32
N PRO A 492 20.88 -12.59 -23.61
CA PRO A 492 21.09 -12.36 -22.17
C PRO A 492 21.57 -10.93 -21.87
N HIS A 493 22.05 -10.19 -22.88
CA HIS A 493 22.53 -8.82 -22.75
C HIS A 493 21.54 -7.77 -23.21
N ARG A 494 20.34 -8.17 -23.66
CA ARG A 494 19.29 -7.20 -23.95
C ARG A 494 18.61 -6.87 -22.61
N PRO A 495 18.88 -5.71 -22.00
CA PRO A 495 18.15 -5.31 -20.81
C PRO A 495 16.66 -5.37 -21.15
N PHE A 496 15.86 -5.93 -20.24
CA PHE A 496 14.41 -5.76 -20.28
C PHE A 496 14.14 -4.28 -20.56
N ASP A 497 13.41 -3.93 -21.63
CA ASP A 497 13.04 -2.53 -21.94
C ASP A 497 12.15 -1.91 -20.83
N CYS A 498 11.90 -2.65 -19.75
CA CYS A 498 11.33 -2.19 -18.49
C CYS A 498 12.37 -1.63 -17.50
N ILE A 499 13.66 -1.52 -17.84
CA ILE A 499 14.49 -0.51 -17.18
C ILE A 499 13.82 0.82 -17.53
N PRO A 500 13.34 1.62 -16.56
CA PRO A 500 12.89 2.96 -16.89
C PRO A 500 14.10 3.63 -17.53
N ARG A 501 14.04 3.85 -18.86
CA ARG A 501 15.01 4.71 -19.53
C ARG A 501 15.07 5.96 -18.65
N PRO A 502 16.25 6.42 -18.22
CA PRO A 502 16.33 7.70 -17.53
C PRO A 502 15.71 8.70 -18.50
N ILE A 503 14.50 9.17 -18.18
CA ILE A 503 13.76 10.07 -19.04
C ILE A 503 14.55 11.38 -18.98
N SER A 504 15.43 11.57 -19.95
CA SER A 504 16.03 12.86 -20.23
C SER A 504 14.91 13.74 -20.77
N GLN A 505 14.19 14.37 -19.83
CA GLN A 505 13.11 15.34 -20.00
C GLN A 505 11.74 14.74 -20.36
N ILE A 506 10.84 14.75 -19.38
CA ILE A 506 9.41 14.42 -19.55
C ILE A 506 8.83 15.46 -20.52
N ARG A 507 8.44 15.05 -21.73
CA ARG A 507 7.88 15.96 -22.76
C ARG A 507 6.40 16.27 -22.56
N TYR A 508 5.68 15.42 -21.86
CA TYR A 508 4.28 15.66 -21.51
C TYR A 508 3.87 14.83 -20.29
N ILE A 509 2.89 15.33 -19.56
CA ILE A 509 2.21 14.63 -18.48
C ILE A 509 0.76 14.47 -18.93
N TRP A 510 0.15 13.33 -18.63
CA TRP A 510 -1.27 13.15 -18.92
C TRP A 510 -2.00 12.61 -17.69
N SER A 511 -3.31 12.84 -17.66
CA SER A 511 -4.22 12.30 -16.65
C SER A 511 -5.54 11.96 -17.33
N GLN A 512 -6.30 11.04 -16.76
CA GLN A 512 -7.64 10.72 -17.26
C GLN A 512 -8.61 10.60 -16.11
N ASN A 513 -9.86 10.93 -16.38
CA ASN A 513 -11.00 10.56 -15.57
C ASN A 513 -11.97 9.73 -16.46
N PRO A 514 -13.12 9.27 -15.95
CA PRO A 514 -14.05 8.48 -16.75
C PRO A 514 -14.56 9.17 -18.02
N GLU A 515 -14.55 10.50 -18.06
CA GLU A 515 -15.13 11.30 -19.15
C GLU A 515 -14.08 11.90 -20.09
N ARG A 516 -12.88 12.20 -19.59
CA ARG A 516 -11.87 13.01 -20.29
C ARG A 516 -10.46 12.49 -20.11
N VAL A 517 -9.62 12.79 -21.09
CA VAL A 517 -8.15 12.64 -21.05
C VAL A 517 -7.54 14.03 -21.19
N ILE A 518 -6.67 14.40 -20.26
CA ILE A 518 -6.01 15.70 -20.23
C ILE A 518 -4.51 15.50 -20.44
N PHE A 519 -3.97 16.09 -21.50
CA PHE A 519 -2.54 16.15 -21.80
C PHE A 519 -2.00 17.53 -21.43
N ARG A 520 -0.83 17.58 -20.80
CA ARG A 520 -0.03 18.79 -20.57
C ARG A 520 1.31 18.62 -21.26
N LEU A 521 1.56 19.40 -22.30
CA LEU A 521 2.77 19.35 -23.12
C LEU A 521 3.71 20.46 -22.67
N ASP A 522 4.93 20.08 -22.27
CA ASP A 522 6.02 21.03 -22.01
C ASP A 522 6.82 21.22 -23.32
N ILE A 523 6.72 22.41 -23.91
CA ILE A 523 7.22 22.71 -25.26
C ILE A 523 8.67 23.23 -25.24
N GLY A 524 9.30 23.37 -24.07
CA GLY A 524 10.71 23.73 -23.98
C GLY A 524 11.05 25.10 -24.57
N LEU A 525 12.22 25.24 -25.23
CA LEU A 525 12.89 26.50 -25.61
C LEU A 525 12.09 27.49 -26.51
N GLN A 526 10.91 27.13 -27.00
CA GLN A 526 10.00 28.01 -27.74
C GLN A 526 8.60 27.96 -27.11
N THR A 527 8.45 28.57 -25.93
CA THR A 527 7.19 28.60 -25.19
C THR A 527 6.12 29.39 -25.95
N PRO A 528 4.97 28.80 -26.31
CA PRO A 528 3.87 29.55 -26.91
C PRO A 528 3.35 30.59 -25.92
N THR A 529 3.18 31.83 -26.38
CA THR A 529 2.67 32.94 -25.54
C THR A 529 1.17 33.12 -25.73
N SER A 530 0.61 32.59 -26.81
CA SER A 530 -0.80 32.73 -27.16
C SER A 530 -1.37 31.47 -27.84
N LYS A 531 -2.70 31.34 -27.86
CA LYS A 531 -3.40 30.23 -28.52
C LYS A 531 -3.15 30.19 -30.04
N SER A 532 -2.84 31.33 -30.65
CA SER A 532 -2.50 31.45 -32.08
C SER A 532 -1.15 30.81 -32.45
N ASP A 533 -0.28 30.54 -31.49
CA ASP A 533 1.06 29.98 -31.74
C ASP A 533 1.04 28.45 -31.93
N VAL A 534 -0.11 27.81 -31.68
CA VAL A 534 -0.27 26.36 -31.63
C VAL A 534 -1.47 25.92 -32.47
N LEU A 535 -1.24 25.00 -33.39
CA LEU A 535 -2.29 24.31 -34.14
C LEU A 535 -2.57 22.95 -33.49
N VAL A 536 -3.81 22.76 -33.02
CA VAL A 536 -4.31 21.50 -32.47
C VAL A 536 -5.38 20.95 -33.41
N ILE A 537 -5.13 19.79 -34.01
CA ILE A 537 -6.08 19.04 -34.84
C ILE A 537 -6.46 17.78 -34.06
N ILE A 538 -7.77 17.61 -33.85
CA ILE A 538 -8.33 16.45 -33.14
C ILE A 538 -9.33 15.80 -34.08
N GLU A 539 -9.14 14.52 -34.34
CA GLU A 539 -10.05 13.67 -35.10
C GLU A 539 -10.55 12.55 -34.19
N LYS A 540 -11.57 11.79 -34.65
CA LYS A 540 -12.21 10.75 -33.84
C LYS A 540 -11.19 9.80 -33.20
N SER A 541 -10.20 9.32 -33.96
CA SER A 541 -9.21 8.35 -33.49
C SER A 541 -7.76 8.86 -33.58
N TRP A 542 -7.54 10.17 -33.72
CA TRP A 542 -6.21 10.71 -34.02
C TRP A 542 -6.03 12.15 -33.49
N ILE A 543 -4.80 12.51 -33.16
CA ILE A 543 -4.46 13.85 -32.65
C ILE A 543 -3.15 14.36 -33.25
N LEU A 544 -3.08 15.66 -33.51
CA LEU A 544 -1.88 16.41 -33.86
C LEU A 544 -1.83 17.75 -33.12
N VAL A 545 -0.70 18.05 -32.51
CA VAL A 545 -0.36 19.32 -31.89
C VAL A 545 0.97 19.78 -32.48
N LYS A 546 0.98 20.92 -33.18
CA LYS A 546 2.19 21.48 -33.82
C LYS A 546 2.27 23.00 -33.65
N SER A 547 3.45 23.56 -33.87
CA SER A 547 3.63 25.00 -33.92
C SER A 547 2.88 25.60 -35.13
N ALA A 548 2.28 26.77 -34.96
CA ALA A 548 1.71 27.54 -36.05
C ALA A 548 2.80 28.30 -36.85
N ALA A 549 3.90 28.68 -36.19
CA ALA A 549 4.97 29.49 -36.77
C ALA A 549 6.14 28.65 -37.35
N SER A 550 6.32 27.41 -36.88
CA SER A 550 7.38 26.51 -37.33
C SER A 550 6.85 25.14 -37.74
N SER A 551 7.69 24.33 -38.40
CA SER A 551 7.37 22.93 -38.74
C SER A 551 7.48 21.97 -37.54
N ALA A 552 7.65 22.47 -36.31
CA ALA A 552 7.82 21.65 -35.13
C ALA A 552 6.51 20.95 -34.74
N ILE A 553 6.56 19.62 -34.58
CA ILE A 553 5.44 18.80 -34.12
C ILE A 553 5.68 18.44 -32.66
N TYR A 554 4.74 18.82 -31.79
CA TYR A 554 4.80 18.59 -30.34
C TYR A 554 4.21 17.23 -29.95
N LEU A 555 3.07 16.86 -30.56
CA LEU A 555 2.40 15.58 -30.33
C LEU A 555 1.72 15.14 -31.63
N ARG A 556 1.87 13.87 -32.02
CA ARG A 556 1.06 13.27 -33.10
C ARG A 556 0.85 11.80 -32.84
N GLY A 557 -0.34 11.27 -33.11
CA GLY A 557 -0.57 9.83 -32.97
C GLY A 557 -2.02 9.40 -33.03
N LYS A 558 -2.21 8.09 -33.17
CA LYS A 558 -3.51 7.43 -33.09
C LYS A 558 -3.95 7.32 -31.63
N LEU A 559 -5.21 7.63 -31.35
CA LEU A 559 -5.83 7.47 -30.04
C LEU A 559 -6.21 6.00 -29.83
N PHE A 560 -6.15 5.54 -28.58
CA PHE A 560 -6.53 4.17 -28.20
C PHE A 560 -8.04 3.91 -28.39
N SER A 561 -8.87 4.93 -28.22
CA SER A 561 -10.32 4.87 -28.37
C SER A 561 -10.83 6.20 -28.92
N ASP A 562 -12.02 6.17 -29.52
CA ASP A 562 -12.60 7.35 -30.15
C ASP A 562 -12.94 8.46 -29.15
N VAL A 563 -12.81 9.72 -29.58
CA VAL A 563 -13.14 10.93 -28.80
C VAL A 563 -14.27 11.73 -29.45
N ASN A 564 -15.07 12.40 -28.62
CA ASN A 564 -16.07 13.36 -29.09
C ASN A 564 -15.38 14.68 -29.46
N VAL A 565 -15.08 14.85 -30.75
CA VAL A 565 -14.28 15.97 -31.27
C VAL A 565 -14.89 17.33 -30.92
N GLU A 566 -16.22 17.47 -30.92
CA GLU A 566 -16.92 18.73 -30.66
C GLU A 566 -16.70 19.24 -29.23
N ASN A 567 -16.51 18.33 -28.28
CA ASN A 567 -16.32 18.64 -26.87
C ASN A 567 -14.84 18.64 -26.44
N CYS A 568 -13.93 18.38 -27.39
CA CYS A 568 -12.50 18.48 -27.13
C CYS A 568 -12.07 19.96 -27.14
N SER A 569 -11.16 20.34 -26.25
CA SER A 569 -10.68 21.72 -26.17
C SER A 569 -9.19 21.78 -25.85
N PHE A 570 -8.58 22.93 -26.08
CA PHE A 570 -7.21 23.18 -25.64
C PHE A 570 -7.03 24.61 -25.17
N ILE A 571 -6.09 24.78 -24.23
CA ILE A 571 -5.66 26.07 -23.69
C ILE A 571 -4.14 26.14 -23.65
N VAL A 572 -3.61 27.36 -23.69
CA VAL A 572 -2.18 27.66 -23.51
C VAL A 572 -2.06 28.49 -22.24
N VAL A 573 -1.30 28.00 -21.26
CA VAL A 573 -1.11 28.66 -19.96
C VAL A 573 0.35 28.50 -19.54
N ASP A 574 1.01 29.61 -19.20
CA ASP A 574 2.39 29.62 -18.70
C ASP A 574 3.42 28.89 -19.60
N GLY A 575 3.23 28.91 -20.92
CA GLY A 575 4.10 28.23 -21.88
C GLY A 575 3.82 26.73 -22.06
N GLU A 576 2.82 26.18 -21.37
CA GLU A 576 2.34 24.81 -21.55
C GLU A 576 1.10 24.77 -22.46
N VAL A 577 0.98 23.70 -23.25
CA VAL A 577 -0.25 23.40 -24.02
C VAL A 577 -1.01 22.31 -23.32
N ILE A 578 -2.23 22.63 -22.89
CA ILE A 578 -3.12 21.69 -22.22
C ILE A 578 -4.24 21.29 -23.18
N VAL A 579 -4.27 20.02 -23.59
CA VAL A 579 -5.30 19.46 -24.46
C VAL A 579 -6.24 18.58 -23.66
N GLN A 580 -7.54 18.84 -23.75
CA GLN A 580 -8.61 18.07 -23.13
C GLN A 580 -9.38 17.31 -24.21
N LEU A 581 -9.31 15.99 -24.15
CA LEU A 581 -10.06 15.09 -25.02
C LEU A 581 -11.26 14.52 -24.26
N GLU A 582 -12.45 14.59 -24.85
CA GLU A 582 -13.65 13.99 -24.30
C GLU A 582 -13.86 12.58 -24.88
N LYS A 583 -13.99 11.57 -24.02
CA LYS A 583 -14.15 10.17 -24.43
C LYS A 583 -15.53 9.98 -25.06
N SER A 584 -15.58 9.33 -26.23
CA SER A 584 -16.86 8.94 -26.84
C SER A 584 -17.62 7.89 -26.02
N THR A 585 -16.89 7.03 -25.31
CA THR A 585 -17.41 5.99 -24.41
C THR A 585 -16.84 6.22 -23.00
N PRO A 586 -17.65 6.76 -22.05
CA PRO A 586 -17.21 6.99 -20.68
C PRO A 586 -16.83 5.68 -19.97
N GLY A 587 -15.81 5.72 -19.11
CA GLY A 587 -15.52 4.63 -18.16
C GLY A 587 -14.39 3.66 -18.52
N LYS A 588 -13.79 3.73 -19.72
CA LYS A 588 -12.50 3.05 -19.99
C LYS A 588 -11.37 3.85 -19.36
N VAL A 589 -10.90 3.44 -18.18
CA VAL A 589 -9.64 3.91 -17.59
C VAL A 589 -8.59 2.86 -17.96
N VAL A 590 -7.63 3.24 -18.80
CA VAL A 590 -6.44 2.40 -19.04
C VAL A 590 -5.53 2.58 -17.81
N ASP A 591 -5.48 1.58 -16.93
CA ASP A 591 -4.56 1.56 -15.77
C ASP A 591 -3.09 1.42 -16.20
#